data_AF-A0A9D9GK50-F1
#
_entry.id   AF-A0A9D9GK50-F1
#
_cell.length_a   1.000
_cell.length_b   1.000
_cell.length_c   1.000
_cell.angle_alpha   90.00
_cell.angle_beta   90.00
_cell.angle_gamma   90.00
#
_symmetry.space_group_name_H-M   'P 1'
#
loop_
_entity.id
_entity.type
_entity.pdbx_description
1 polymer ?
#
loop_
_entity_poly.entity_id
_entity_poly.type
_entity_poly.pdbx_seq_one_letter_code
_entity_poly.pdbx_strand_id
1 'polypeptide(L)'
;MDRRNENILNNIDIWTIVLYIALVIFGWVSIYGASYNFDDSDFWDFSQRFGKQLVWIGCSVVIAAVLLMLDVKIYTTLAYVIYGFFIILLIVTLLVAPDTRGSHSWLVMG
;
A
#
# COMPACT_ATOMS: atom_id res chain seq x y z
N MET A 1 -21.68 6.03 27.46
CA MET A 1 -21.92 6.67 26.16
C MET A 1 -21.11 7.97 26.19
N ASP A 2 -19.93 8.20 25.60
CA ASP A 2 -19.09 7.49 24.63
C ASP A 2 -17.62 7.97 24.75
N ARG A 3 -16.98 7.85 25.92
CA ARG A 3 -15.62 8.39 26.20
C ARG A 3 -14.44 7.72 25.46
N ARG A 4 -14.69 6.78 24.56
CA ARG A 4 -13.63 6.01 23.87
C ARG A 4 -13.33 6.50 22.45
N ASN A 5 -14.29 7.16 21.80
CA ASN A 5 -14.15 7.60 20.41
C ASN A 5 -13.49 8.99 20.29
N GLU A 6 -13.46 9.77 21.38
CA GLU A 6 -12.89 11.12 21.42
C GLU A 6 -11.35 11.10 21.29
N ASN A 7 -10.69 10.04 21.78
CA ASN A 7 -9.24 10.01 21.88
C ASN A 7 -8.52 9.50 20.63
N ILE A 8 -9.17 8.69 19.78
CA ILE A 8 -8.49 8.12 18.60
C ILE A 8 -8.23 9.24 17.59
N LEU A 9 -9.25 10.03 17.25
CA LEU A 9 -9.10 11.15 16.31
C LEU A 9 -8.23 12.28 16.87
N ASN A 10 -8.22 12.49 18.19
CA ASN A 10 -7.44 13.54 18.84
C ASN A 10 -5.94 13.20 18.98
N ASN A 11 -5.56 11.92 18.88
CA ASN A 11 -4.16 11.47 18.91
C ASN A 11 -3.59 11.20 17.50
N ILE A 12 -4.34 11.51 16.44
CA ILE A 12 -3.85 11.37 15.07
C ILE A 12 -2.96 12.57 14.72
N ASP A 13 -1.75 12.29 14.26
CA ASP A 13 -0.87 13.30 13.68
C ASP A 13 -1.34 13.68 12.27
N ILE A 14 -2.18 14.72 12.20
CA ILE A 14 -2.74 15.25 10.97
C ILE A 14 -1.65 15.76 10.03
N TRP A 15 -0.53 16.28 10.53
CA TRP A 15 0.55 16.81 9.69
C TRP A 15 1.23 15.69 8.90
N THR A 16 1.49 14.56 9.55
CA THR A 16 2.03 13.37 8.89
C THR A 16 1.07 12.86 7.81
N ILE A 17 -0.25 12.86 8.07
CA ILE A 17 -1.26 12.45 7.08
C ILE A 17 -1.29 13.40 5.88
N VAL A 18 -1.28 14.71 6.10
CA VAL A 18 -1.29 15.72 5.03
C VAL A 18 -0.04 15.58 4.16
N LEU A 19 1.13 15.41 4.78
CA LEU A 19 2.38 15.19 4.08
C LEU A 19 2.32 13.92 3.22
N TYR A 20 1.81 12.83 3.78
CA TYR A 20 1.62 11.57 3.05
C TYR A 20 0.71 11.76 1.83
N ILE A 21 -0.45 12.40 1.99
CA ILE A 21 -1.40 12.64 0.88
C ILE A 21 -0.74 13.50 -0.22
N ALA A 22 -0.01 14.54 0.16
CA ALA A 22 0.70 15.40 -0.80
C ALA A 22 1.72 14.60 -1.62
N LEU A 23 2.53 13.75 -0.97
CA LEU A 23 3.52 12.90 -1.64
C LEU A 23 2.85 11.90 -2.59
N VAL A 24 1.74 11.30 -2.20
CA VAL A 24 0.98 10.37 -3.06
C VAL A 24 0.45 11.08 -4.31
N ILE A 25 -0.13 12.27 -4.16
CA ILE A 25 -0.66 13.04 -5.29
C ILE A 25 0.49 13.46 -6.23
N PHE A 26 1.58 14.01 -5.71
CA PHE A 26 2.72 14.41 -6.53
C PHE A 26 3.38 13.22 -7.23
N GLY A 27 3.52 12.09 -6.53
CA GLY A 27 4.02 10.84 -7.13
C GLY A 27 3.11 10.36 -8.27
N TRP A 28 1.80 10.38 -8.07
CA TRP A 28 0.85 10.00 -9.11
C TRP A 28 0.91 10.93 -10.34
N VAL A 29 0.95 12.24 -10.12
CA VAL A 29 1.10 13.24 -11.21
C VAL A 29 2.40 13.03 -11.98
N SER A 30 3.50 12.71 -11.28
CA SER A 30 4.79 12.41 -11.93
C SER A 30 4.70 11.17 -12.84
N ILE A 31 4.02 10.10 -12.39
CA ILE A 31 3.81 8.89 -13.20
C ILE A 31 2.92 9.17 -14.40
N TYR A 32 1.86 9.96 -14.21
CA TYR A 32 0.98 10.40 -15.29
C TYR A 32 1.77 11.17 -16.35
N GLY A 33 2.53 12.19 -15.95
CA GLY A 33 3.36 12.98 -16.88
C GLY A 33 4.43 12.18 -17.62
N ALA A 34 5.04 11.19 -16.96
CA ALA A 34 6.08 10.35 -17.58
C ALA A 34 5.52 9.26 -18.52
N SER A 35 4.25 8.87 -18.36
CA SER A 35 3.62 7.78 -19.12
C SER A 35 2.57 8.28 -20.12
N TYR A 36 2.40 9.60 -20.25
CA TYR A 36 1.39 10.20 -21.11
C TYR A 36 1.80 10.11 -22.58
N ASN A 37 1.05 9.32 -23.37
CA ASN A 37 1.18 9.25 -24.82
C ASN A 37 -0.07 9.87 -25.45
N PHE A 38 0.12 10.81 -26.39
CA PHE A 38 -0.96 11.62 -26.98
C PHE A 38 -1.92 10.84 -27.90
N ASP A 39 -1.58 9.63 -28.31
CA ASP A 39 -2.29 8.89 -29.38
C ASP A 39 -3.40 7.95 -28.87
N ASP A 40 -3.41 7.55 -27.59
CA ASP A 40 -4.30 6.50 -27.04
C ASP A 40 -4.64 6.71 -25.55
N SER A 41 -4.86 7.95 -25.11
CA SER A 41 -5.07 8.25 -23.68
C SER A 41 -6.52 8.58 -23.36
N ASP A 42 -7.36 7.55 -23.27
CA ASP A 42 -8.58 7.64 -22.46
C ASP A 42 -8.16 7.80 -20.99
N PHE A 43 -8.56 8.91 -20.37
CA PHE A 43 -8.26 9.23 -18.96
C PHE A 43 -8.71 8.12 -17.98
N TRP A 44 -9.67 7.29 -18.41
CA TRP A 44 -10.25 6.18 -17.63
C TRP A 44 -9.69 4.80 -18.00
N ASP A 45 -8.59 4.72 -18.75
CA ASP A 45 -7.96 3.44 -19.03
C ASP A 45 -7.13 2.94 -17.83
N PHE A 46 -7.77 2.10 -17.00
CA PHE A 46 -7.13 1.44 -15.86
C PHE A 46 -6.08 0.38 -16.24
N SER A 47 -5.94 0.06 -17.53
CA SER A 47 -4.87 -0.82 -18.03
C SER A 47 -3.51 -0.11 -18.05
N GLN A 48 -3.51 1.22 -18.17
CA GLN A 48 -2.28 2.01 -18.25
C GLN A 48 -1.57 2.12 -16.91
N ARG A 49 -0.28 2.47 -16.95
CA ARG A 49 0.58 2.57 -15.75
C ARG A 49 0.01 3.54 -14.71
N PHE A 50 -0.50 4.69 -15.15
CA PHE A 50 -1.10 5.67 -14.23
C PHE A 50 -2.43 5.18 -13.62
N GLY A 51 -3.24 4.46 -14.42
CA GLY A 51 -4.52 3.89 -13.98
C GLY A 51 -4.32 2.79 -12.95
N LYS A 52 -3.37 1.88 -13.17
CA LYS A 52 -2.97 0.86 -12.17
C LYS A 52 -2.53 1.49 -10.85
N GLN A 53 -1.72 2.55 -10.90
CA GLN A 53 -1.29 3.25 -9.68
C GLN A 53 -2.45 3.87 -8.91
N LEU A 54 -3.47 4.39 -9.60
CA LEU A 54 -4.67 4.92 -8.95
C LEU A 54 -5.44 3.82 -8.21
N VAL A 55 -5.57 2.63 -8.82
CA VAL A 55 -6.19 1.45 -8.17
C VAL A 55 -5.41 1.06 -6.91
N TRP A 56 -4.08 1.03 -6.98
CA TRP A 56 -3.23 0.71 -5.83
C TRP A 56 -3.33 1.74 -4.70
N ILE A 57 -3.37 3.04 -5.03
CA ILE A 57 -3.59 4.11 -4.05
C ILE A 57 -4.96 3.96 -3.37
N GLY A 58 -6.01 3.69 -4.14
CA GLY A 58 -7.34 3.42 -3.59
C GLY A 58 -7.34 2.22 -2.64
N CYS A 59 -6.72 1.12 -3.06
CA CYS A 59 -6.58 -0.09 -2.25
C CYS A 59 -5.81 0.20 -0.94
N SER A 60 -4.70 0.96 -1.00
CA SER A 60 -3.92 1.29 0.20
C SER A 60 -4.69 2.16 1.18
N VAL A 61 -5.54 3.09 0.70
CA VAL A 61 -6.39 3.91 1.58
C VAL A 61 -7.40 3.05 2.33
N VAL A 62 -8.03 2.08 1.65
CA VAL A 62 -8.95 1.12 2.31
C VAL A 62 -8.21 0.29 3.36
N ILE A 63 -7.04 -0.23 3.03
CA ILE A 63 -6.21 -0.99 3.98
C ILE A 63 -5.81 -0.12 5.17
N ALA A 64 -5.37 1.12 4.93
CA ALA A 64 -5.01 2.06 6.00
C ALA A 64 -6.19 2.36 6.93
N ALA A 65 -7.41 2.52 6.39
CA ALA A 65 -8.61 2.72 7.19
C ALA A 65 -8.92 1.49 8.06
N VAL A 66 -8.79 0.28 7.51
CA VAL A 66 -8.97 -0.98 8.26
C VAL A 66 -7.93 -1.09 9.38
N LEU A 67 -6.66 -0.77 9.11
CA LEU A 67 -5.59 -0.79 10.11
C LEU A 67 -5.84 0.24 11.23
N LEU A 68 -6.32 1.44 10.91
CA LEU A 68 -6.61 2.48 11.91
C LEU A 68 -7.76 2.07 12.84
N MET A 69 -8.74 1.32 12.33
CA MET A 69 -9.86 0.79 13.12
C MET A 69 -9.47 -0.39 14.03
N LEU A 70 -8.27 -0.95 13.87
CA LEU A 70 -7.83 -2.17 14.54
C LEU A 70 -7.25 -1.85 15.94
N ASP A 71 -7.60 -2.64 16.95
CA ASP A 71 -7.16 -2.44 18.33
C ASP A 71 -5.67 -2.79 18.50
N VAL A 72 -4.92 -1.98 19.25
CA VAL A 72 -3.51 -2.19 19.60
C VAL A 72 -3.20 -3.61 20.09
N LYS A 73 -4.13 -4.26 20.78
CA LYS A 73 -3.96 -5.64 21.29
C LYS A 73 -3.82 -6.69 20.19
N ILE A 74 -4.49 -6.49 19.07
CA ILE A 74 -4.41 -7.42 17.95
C ILE A 74 -3.01 -7.34 17.33
N TYR A 75 -2.43 -6.14 17.23
CA TYR A 75 -1.06 -5.95 16.76
C TYR A 75 -0.04 -6.70 17.64
N THR A 76 -0.13 -6.57 18.96
CA THR A 76 0.81 -7.24 19.86
C THR A 76 0.64 -8.76 19.89
N THR A 77 -0.60 -9.25 19.80
CA THR A 77 -0.89 -10.69 19.78
C THR A 77 -0.42 -11.34 18.48
N LEU A 78 -0.65 -10.69 17.34
CA LEU A 78 -0.27 -11.22 16.03
C LEU A 78 1.19 -10.97 15.66
N ALA A 79 1.93 -10.11 16.39
CA ALA A 79 3.30 -9.73 16.07
C ALA A 79 4.22 -10.94 15.81
N TYR A 80 4.26 -11.91 16.73
CA TYR A 80 5.10 -13.10 16.58
C TYR A 80 4.64 -14.01 15.43
N VAL A 81 3.32 -14.14 15.22
CA VAL A 81 2.75 -14.95 14.14
C VAL A 81 3.09 -14.36 12.78
N ILE A 82 2.88 -13.06 12.61
CA ILE A 82 3.20 -12.32 11.38
C ILE A 82 4.71 -12.36 11.11
N TYR A 83 5.54 -12.17 12.14
CA TYR A 83 6.99 -12.26 12.02
C TYR A 83 7.44 -13.64 11.52
N GLY A 84 6.97 -14.73 12.15
CA GLY A 84 7.27 -16.09 11.72
C GLY A 84 6.80 -16.37 10.29
N PHE A 85 5.60 -15.89 9.93
CA PHE A 85 5.07 -15.99 8.57
C PHE A 85 5.99 -15.31 7.54
N PHE A 86 6.47 -14.08 7.80
CA PHE A 86 7.38 -13.39 6.88
C PHE A 86 8.75 -14.07 6.76
N ILE A 87 9.26 -14.66 7.85
CA ILE A 87 10.49 -15.48 7.78
C ILE A 87 10.28 -16.69 6.84
N ILE A 88 9.16 -17.39 6.97
CA ILE A 88 8.84 -18.51 6.07
C ILE A 88 8.67 -18.02 4.64
N LEU A 89 7.98 -16.89 4.43
CA LEU A 89 7.79 -16.30 3.10
C LEU A 89 9.12 -15.98 2.42
N LEU A 90 10.09 -15.42 3.15
CA LEU A 90 11.45 -15.15 2.67
C LEU A 90 12.20 -16.42 2.27
N ILE A 91 12.03 -17.51 3.02
CA ILE A 91 12.61 -18.81 2.65
C ILE A 91 11.96 -19.34 1.37
N VAL A 92 10.63 -19.21 1.25
CA VAL A 92 9.88 -19.64 0.06
C VAL A 92 10.29 -18.86 -1.17
N THR A 93 10.51 -17.54 -1.06
CA THR A 93 10.89 -16.71 -2.21
C THR A 93 12.22 -17.17 -2.82
N LEU A 94 13.18 -17.61 -2.01
CA LEU A 94 14.47 -18.12 -2.52
C LEU A 94 14.34 -19.39 -3.38
N LEU A 95 13.32 -20.21 -3.13
CA LEU A 95 13.12 -21.49 -3.81
C LEU A 95 12.17 -21.37 -5.01
N VAL A 96 11.13 -20.54 -4.90
CA VAL A 96 10.00 -20.51 -5.85
C VAL A 96 10.01 -19.26 -6.74
N ALA A 97 10.57 -18.14 -6.30
CA ALA A 97 10.50 -16.91 -7.08
C ALA A 97 11.29 -17.04 -8.40
N PRO A 98 10.73 -16.63 -9.55
CA PRO A 98 11.51 -16.55 -10.78
C PRO A 98 12.59 -15.48 -10.68
N ASP A 99 13.70 -15.70 -11.37
CA ASP A 99 14.76 -14.69 -11.45
C ASP A 99 14.25 -13.46 -12.21
N THR A 100 14.06 -12.36 -11.47
CA THR A 100 13.64 -11.08 -12.03
C THR A 100 14.78 -10.07 -11.84
N ARG A 101 15.53 -9.80 -12.92
CA ARG A 101 16.69 -8.89 -12.94
C ARG A 101 17.85 -9.30 -12.00
N GLY A 102 18.12 -10.60 -11.88
CA GLY A 102 19.21 -11.15 -11.07
C GLY A 102 18.86 -11.34 -9.60
N SER A 103 17.57 -11.36 -9.24
CA SER A 103 17.10 -11.51 -7.87
C SER A 103 15.81 -12.32 -7.76
N HIS A 104 15.79 -13.27 -6.82
CA HIS A 104 14.63 -14.09 -6.44
C HIS A 104 13.77 -13.38 -5.37
N SER A 105 13.29 -12.17 -5.67
CA SER A 105 12.56 -11.32 -4.69
C SER A 105 11.11 -11.04 -5.06
N TRP A 106 10.65 -11.53 -6.22
CA TRP A 106 9.29 -11.30 -6.70
C TRP A 106 8.58 -12.63 -6.92
N LEU A 107 7.61 -12.94 -6.07
CA LEU A 107 6.68 -14.03 -6.30
C LEU A 107 5.64 -13.57 -7.32
N VAL A 108 5.90 -13.84 -8.60
CA VAL A 108 4.95 -13.58 -9.68
C VAL A 108 3.91 -14.69 -9.67
N MET A 109 2.68 -14.34 -9.31
CA MET A 109 1.52 -15.23 -9.38
C MET A 109 0.50 -14.65 -10.35
N GLY A 110 0.62 -15.04 -11.63
CA GLY A 110 -0.27 -14.58 -12.71
C GLY A 110 0.05 -13.18 -13.21
#